data_AF-A0AAV0FBS8-F1
#
_entry.id   AF-A0AAV0FBS8-F1
#
_cell.length_a   1.000
_cell.length_b   1.000
_cell.length_c   1.000
_cell.angle_alpha   90.00
_cell.angle_beta   90.00
_cell.angle_gamma   90.00
#
_symmetry.space_group_name_H-M   'P 1'
#
loop_
_entity.id
_entity.type
_entity.pdbx_description
1 polymer ?
#
loop_
_entity_poly.entity_id
_entity_poly.type
_entity_poly.pdbx_seq_one_letter_code
_entity_poly.pdbx_strand_id
1 'polypeptide(L)'
;MEYLFTFWTCLLLYKEYETVTSMRSKFLASRDGDIEEANGRLTNHPEQFTVLVRNIPRDSSDKSVSKTVGNYFKENYPHEYLCHHVVYDVKSIVKLVKKRHSFGNMMDRYSKKGNDTLSRRSGFLGLFGKQQTYLEYYQDQTEKLDKKLKKKREKILEGPEYMHATAFVTFKTRWGAAVCAQTQIDQNPLLWLTSRAPEPRDIEWKNLSISPLSITFRRIFIAILLFALISFYMIPIAFVQSLANLEGLEKAAPFLRPLIEWKVIKSFLQGFVPGVALKIFMLILPDILLVMSKIEGHVALSA
;
A
#
# COMPACT_ATOMS: atom_id res chain seq x y z
N MET A 1 37.14 26.04 3.92
CA MET A 1 36.02 26.00 2.97
C MET A 1 34.99 24.95 3.35
N GLU A 2 35.39 23.69 3.60
CA GLU A 2 34.46 22.62 4.00
C GLU A 2 33.59 22.97 5.23
N TYR A 3 34.21 23.45 6.32
CA TYR A 3 33.48 23.92 7.50
C TYR A 3 32.52 25.09 7.22
N LEU A 4 32.85 25.94 6.26
CA LEU A 4 32.01 27.07 5.88
C LEU A 4 30.80 26.60 5.08
N PHE A 5 30.97 25.61 4.19
CA PHE A 5 29.88 24.97 3.48
C PHE A 5 28.96 24.19 4.43
N THR A 6 29.51 23.38 5.33
CA THR A 6 28.69 22.60 6.28
C THR A 6 27.95 23.52 7.24
N PHE A 7 28.58 24.59 7.71
CA PHE A 7 27.91 25.61 8.52
C PHE A 7 26.75 26.25 7.75
N TRP A 8 26.99 26.66 6.50
CA TRP A 8 25.96 27.27 5.67
C TRP A 8 24.81 26.32 5.34
N THR A 9 25.08 25.06 5.01
CA THR A 9 24.03 24.06 4.73
C THR A 9 23.23 23.74 5.98
N CYS A 10 23.86 23.59 7.15
CA CYS A 10 23.15 23.40 8.41
C CYS A 10 22.24 24.60 8.74
N LEU A 11 22.71 25.83 8.49
CA LEU A 11 21.92 27.04 8.70
C LEU A 11 20.70 27.07 7.77
N LEU A 12 20.88 26.75 6.49
CA LEU A 12 19.77 26.67 5.54
C LEU A 12 18.77 25.57 5.92
N LEU A 13 19.25 24.36 6.25
CA LEU A 13 18.39 23.25 6.67
C LEU A 13 17.60 23.60 7.93
N TYR A 14 18.21 24.30 8.88
CA TYR A 14 17.52 24.77 10.09
C TYR A 14 16.36 25.73 9.75
N LYS A 15 16.60 26.72 8.89
CA LYS A 15 15.57 27.68 8.47
C LYS A 15 14.45 27.03 7.64
N GLU A 16 14.80 26.13 6.73
CA GLU A 16 13.83 25.40 5.93
C GLU A 16 12.98 24.48 6.81
N TYR A 17 13.60 23.80 7.78
CA TYR A 17 12.88 22.95 8.72
C TYR A 17 11.88 23.74 9.57
N GLU A 18 12.27 24.91 10.08
CA GLU A 18 11.37 25.83 10.78
C GLU A 18 10.19 26.27 9.89
N THR A 19 10.48 26.61 8.63
CA THR A 19 9.45 27.02 7.66
C THR A 19 8.48 25.88 7.37
N VAL A 20 8.96 24.67 7.11
CA VAL A 20 8.15 23.48 6.84
C VAL A 20 7.31 23.07 8.06
N THR A 21 7.88 23.12 9.26
CA THR A 21 7.14 22.82 10.49
C THR A 21 6.06 23.86 10.80
N SER A 22 6.34 25.14 10.55
CA SER A 22 5.34 26.22 10.64
C SER A 22 4.21 26.03 9.63
N MET A 23 4.53 25.74 8.36
CA MET A 23 3.54 25.45 7.32
C MET A 23 2.69 24.22 7.68
N ARG A 24 3.31 23.14 8.18
CA ARG A 24 2.61 21.93 8.61
C ARG A 24 1.64 22.22 9.77
N SER A 25 2.08 22.96 10.79
CA SER A 25 1.24 23.30 11.94
C SER A 25 0.06 24.17 11.54
N LYS A 26 0.29 25.19 10.68
CA LYS A 26 -0.78 26.02 10.11
C LYS A 26 -1.76 25.20 9.28
N PHE A 27 -1.25 24.30 8.42
CA PHE A 27 -2.09 23.42 7.61
C PHE A 27 -2.95 22.49 8.46
N LEU A 28 -2.38 21.88 9.51
CA LEU A 28 -3.14 21.02 10.41
C LEU A 28 -4.22 21.78 11.18
N ALA A 29 -3.94 23.02 11.59
CA ALA A 29 -4.91 23.89 12.26
C ALA A 29 -5.98 24.45 11.33
N SER A 30 -5.63 24.82 10.08
CA SER A 30 -6.59 25.35 9.10
C SER A 30 -7.49 24.25 8.54
N ARG A 31 -6.94 23.04 8.33
CA ARG A 31 -7.70 21.85 7.92
C ARG A 31 -8.79 21.49 8.91
N ASP A 32 -8.66 21.93 10.16
CA ASP A 32 -9.66 21.76 11.20
C ASP A 32 -10.81 22.79 11.13
N GLY A 33 -10.62 23.93 10.44
CA GLY A 33 -11.61 25.02 10.30
C GLY A 33 -12.53 24.92 9.08
N ASP A 34 -12.12 24.23 8.01
CA ASP A 34 -12.93 24.01 6.78
C ASP A 34 -14.17 23.11 6.99
N ILE A 35 -14.41 22.67 8.23
CA ILE A 35 -15.50 21.77 8.63
C ILE A 35 -16.85 22.49 8.67
N GLU A 36 -16.89 23.82 8.77
CA GLU A 36 -18.14 24.58 8.89
C GLU A 36 -18.66 25.21 7.58
N GLU A 37 -17.82 25.48 6.56
CA GLU A 37 -18.21 26.45 5.52
C GLU A 37 -18.50 25.86 4.12
N ALA A 38 -18.10 24.61 3.84
CA ALA A 38 -18.28 24.02 2.51
C ALA A 38 -19.54 23.14 2.39
N ASN A 39 -20.69 23.74 2.06
CA ASN A 39 -21.85 23.07 1.43
C ASN A 39 -22.43 21.83 2.14
N GLY A 40 -22.45 21.79 3.49
CA GLY A 40 -23.12 20.72 4.25
C GLY A 40 -22.50 19.32 4.07
N ARG A 41 -21.36 19.19 3.39
CA ARG A 41 -20.55 17.98 3.36
C ARG A 41 -19.40 18.17 4.34
N LEU A 42 -19.63 17.69 5.55
CA LEU A 42 -18.61 17.54 6.58
C LEU A 42 -17.45 16.74 5.96
N THR A 43 -16.36 17.41 5.53
CA THR A 43 -15.11 16.76 5.14
C THR A 43 -14.39 16.31 6.41
N ASN A 44 -15.07 15.44 7.15
CA ASN A 44 -14.50 14.82 8.34
C ASN A 44 -13.44 13.85 7.88
N HIS A 45 -12.21 14.19 8.24
CA HIS A 45 -11.03 13.38 8.09
C HIS A 45 -11.07 12.27 9.15
N PRO A 46 -11.52 11.04 8.81
CA PRO A 46 -11.74 10.00 9.80
C PRO A 46 -10.44 9.57 10.49
N GLU A 47 -9.29 9.82 9.85
CA GLU A 47 -7.97 9.49 10.39
C GLU A 47 -7.64 10.25 11.68
N GLN A 48 -8.22 11.42 11.91
CA GLN A 48 -8.00 12.20 13.14
C GLN A 48 -8.73 11.64 14.36
N PHE A 49 -9.82 10.89 14.14
CA PHE A 49 -10.66 10.32 15.19
C PHE A 49 -10.43 8.82 15.39
N THR A 50 -9.71 8.20 14.47
CA THR A 50 -9.56 6.74 14.41
C THR A 50 -8.16 6.31 14.79
N VAL A 51 -8.08 5.33 15.69
CA VAL A 51 -6.85 4.65 16.07
C VAL A 51 -6.88 3.23 15.53
N LEU A 52 -5.79 2.82 14.90
CA LEU A 52 -5.57 1.43 14.53
C LEU A 52 -5.01 0.68 15.73
N VAL A 53 -5.69 -0.39 16.14
CA VAL A 53 -5.31 -1.28 17.22
C VAL A 53 -4.92 -2.63 16.62
N ARG A 54 -3.70 -3.09 16.88
CA ARG A 54 -3.16 -4.38 16.40
C ARG A 54 -2.80 -5.30 17.56
N ASN A 55 -2.73 -6.59 17.26
CA ASN A 55 -2.37 -7.66 18.20
C ASN A 55 -3.28 -7.70 19.45
N ILE A 56 -4.59 -7.67 19.21
CA ILE A 56 -5.61 -7.82 20.26
C ILE A 56 -5.52 -9.26 20.82
N PRO A 57 -5.44 -9.44 22.15
CA PRO A 57 -5.43 -10.77 22.75
C PRO A 57 -6.75 -11.49 22.45
N ARG A 58 -6.66 -12.76 22.06
CA ARG A 58 -7.82 -13.63 21.91
C ARG A 58 -8.07 -14.28 23.25
N ASP A 59 -9.14 -13.86 23.92
CA ASP A 59 -9.53 -14.47 25.18
C ASP A 59 -10.00 -15.93 24.94
N SER A 60 -9.73 -16.80 25.90
CA SER A 60 -10.10 -18.22 25.83
C SER A 60 -11.61 -18.43 26.07
N SER A 61 -12.25 -17.46 26.73
CA SER A 61 -13.65 -17.51 27.15
C SER A 61 -14.64 -16.96 26.12
N ASP A 62 -14.33 -15.81 25.50
CA ASP A 62 -15.21 -15.11 24.55
C ASP A 62 -14.55 -15.05 23.16
N LYS A 63 -15.12 -15.77 22.18
CA LYS A 63 -14.51 -15.96 20.85
C LYS A 63 -14.55 -14.69 19.98
N SER A 64 -15.26 -13.64 20.39
CA SER A 64 -15.49 -12.45 19.57
C SER A 64 -14.53 -11.31 19.92
N VAL A 65 -13.56 -11.06 19.03
CA VAL A 65 -12.61 -9.94 19.11
C VAL A 65 -13.33 -8.59 19.28
N SER A 66 -14.47 -8.42 18.61
CA SER A 66 -15.29 -7.20 18.72
C SER A 66 -15.73 -6.92 20.15
N LYS A 67 -16.11 -7.97 20.89
CA LYS A 67 -16.60 -7.81 22.27
C LYS A 67 -15.45 -7.47 23.22
N THR A 68 -14.29 -8.11 23.04
CA THR A 68 -13.06 -7.79 23.78
C THR A 68 -12.64 -6.32 23.60
N VAL A 69 -12.58 -5.83 22.36
CA VAL A 69 -12.27 -4.42 22.06
C VAL A 69 -13.33 -3.50 22.67
N GLY A 70 -14.61 -3.83 22.49
CA GLY A 70 -15.71 -3.04 23.03
C GLY A 70 -15.66 -2.90 24.55
N ASN A 71 -15.42 -3.99 25.28
CA ASN A 71 -15.34 -3.95 26.74
C ASN A 71 -14.11 -3.16 27.20
N TYR A 72 -12.94 -3.45 26.62
CA TYR A 72 -11.68 -2.79 26.97
C TYR A 72 -11.73 -1.27 26.81
N PHE A 73 -12.23 -0.77 25.67
CA PHE A 73 -12.29 0.67 25.43
C PHE A 73 -13.43 1.36 26.18
N LYS A 74 -14.52 0.66 26.52
CA LYS A 74 -15.57 1.21 27.40
C LYS A 74 -15.08 1.37 28.83
N GLU A 75 -14.28 0.44 29.32
CA GLU A 75 -13.71 0.49 30.67
C GLU A 75 -12.61 1.57 30.79
N ASN A 76 -11.69 1.62 29.82
CA ASN A 76 -10.55 2.55 29.87
C ASN A 76 -10.87 3.96 29.35
N TYR A 77 -11.81 4.10 28.41
CA TYR A 77 -12.16 5.38 27.76
C TYR A 77 -13.69 5.63 27.70
N PRO A 78 -14.40 5.64 28.85
CA PRO A 78 -15.87 5.63 28.88
C PRO A 78 -16.53 6.84 28.19
N HIS A 79 -15.94 8.02 28.30
CA HIS A 79 -16.50 9.25 27.73
C HIS A 79 -16.11 9.48 26.27
N GLU A 80 -14.94 8.98 25.88
CA GLU A 80 -14.30 9.23 24.58
C GLU A 80 -14.60 8.16 23.53
N TYR A 81 -14.82 6.91 23.95
CA TYR A 81 -15.10 5.82 23.03
C TYR A 81 -16.42 6.03 22.26
N LEU A 82 -16.38 5.93 20.93
CA LEU A 82 -17.56 6.01 20.06
C LEU A 82 -17.96 4.62 19.54
N CYS A 83 -17.08 3.99 18.76
CA CYS A 83 -17.33 2.68 18.17
C CYS A 83 -16.01 2.03 17.73
N HIS A 84 -16.08 0.77 17.30
CA HIS A 84 -14.95 0.09 16.68
C HIS A 84 -15.40 -0.73 15.46
N HIS A 85 -14.45 -0.98 14.56
CA HIS A 85 -14.62 -1.82 13.39
C HIS A 85 -13.49 -2.86 13.34
N VAL A 86 -13.85 -4.14 13.44
CA VAL A 86 -12.87 -5.24 13.37
C VAL A 86 -12.49 -5.51 11.92
N VAL A 87 -11.22 -5.86 11.69
CA VAL A 87 -10.74 -6.24 10.36
C VAL A 87 -11.01 -7.72 10.09
N TYR A 88 -11.60 -8.03 8.93
CA TYR A 88 -11.97 -9.38 8.52
C TYR A 88 -11.09 -9.91 7.37
N ASP A 89 -10.87 -11.22 7.29
CA ASP A 89 -10.24 -11.85 6.13
C ASP A 89 -11.21 -11.87 4.94
N VAL A 90 -11.02 -10.90 4.05
CA VAL A 90 -11.84 -10.71 2.85
C VAL A 90 -11.19 -11.28 1.58
N LYS A 91 -10.07 -12.02 1.65
CA LYS A 91 -9.33 -12.48 0.45
C LYS A 91 -10.22 -13.21 -0.56
N SER A 92 -11.12 -14.06 -0.07
CA SER A 92 -12.04 -14.84 -0.92
C SER A 92 -13.16 -13.99 -1.51
N ILE A 93 -13.58 -12.92 -0.84
CA ILE A 93 -14.59 -11.96 -1.31
C ILE A 93 -13.98 -11.04 -2.36
N VAL A 94 -12.77 -10.53 -2.13
CA VAL A 94 -12.09 -9.60 -3.07
C VAL A 94 -11.97 -10.22 -4.46
N LYS A 95 -11.60 -11.51 -4.55
CA LYS A 95 -11.55 -12.23 -5.83
C LYS A 95 -12.90 -12.25 -6.56
N LEU A 96 -13.99 -12.47 -5.82
CA LEU A 96 -15.35 -12.48 -6.39
C LEU A 96 -15.83 -11.08 -6.78
N VAL A 97 -15.55 -10.06 -5.97
CA VAL A 97 -15.90 -8.66 -6.28
C VAL A 97 -15.16 -8.18 -7.54
N LYS A 98 -13.87 -8.50 -7.69
CA LYS A 98 -13.12 -8.19 -8.92
C LYS A 98 -13.74 -8.86 -10.15
N LYS A 99 -14.14 -10.13 -10.02
CA LYS A 99 -14.81 -10.86 -11.11
C LYS A 99 -16.17 -10.22 -11.46
N ARG A 100 -16.95 -9.85 -10.45
CA ARG A 100 -18.24 -9.16 -10.60
C ARG A 100 -18.09 -7.79 -11.27
N HIS A 101 -17.08 -7.02 -10.87
CA HIS A 101 -16.75 -5.74 -11.51
C HIS A 101 -16.30 -5.92 -12.97
N SER A 102 -15.51 -6.95 -13.27
CA SER A 102 -15.12 -7.27 -14.65
C SER A 102 -16.34 -7.59 -15.53
N PHE A 103 -17.30 -8.38 -15.01
CA PHE A 103 -18.54 -8.67 -15.73
C PHE A 103 -19.44 -7.44 -15.89
N GLY A 104 -19.53 -6.56 -14.89
CA GLY A 104 -20.21 -5.27 -15.02
C GLY A 104 -19.59 -4.42 -16.15
N ASN A 105 -18.26 -4.29 -16.18
CA ASN A 105 -17.56 -3.57 -17.25
C ASN A 105 -17.82 -4.18 -18.63
N MET A 106 -17.93 -5.51 -18.74
CA MET A 106 -18.26 -6.16 -20.01
C MET A 106 -19.71 -5.87 -20.41
N MET A 107 -20.65 -5.97 -19.47
CA MET A 107 -22.07 -5.63 -19.70
C MET A 107 -22.22 -4.20 -20.21
N ASP A 108 -21.53 -3.22 -19.59
CA ASP A 108 -21.54 -1.82 -20.03
C ASP A 108 -21.00 -1.65 -21.46
N ARG A 109 -19.94 -2.39 -21.83
CA ARG A 109 -19.40 -2.37 -23.20
C ARG A 109 -20.40 -2.91 -24.22
N TYR A 110 -21.09 -4.01 -23.90
CA TYR A 110 -22.07 -4.61 -24.81
C TYR A 110 -23.33 -3.76 -24.92
N SER A 111 -23.80 -3.19 -23.82
CA SER A 111 -24.95 -2.27 -23.81
C SER A 111 -24.69 -1.03 -24.69
N LYS A 112 -23.51 -0.40 -24.57
CA LYS A 112 -23.14 0.76 -25.40
C LYS A 112 -23.02 0.45 -26.89
N LYS A 113 -22.72 -0.80 -27.25
CA LYS A 113 -22.49 -1.20 -28.64
C LYS A 113 -23.80 -1.40 -29.42
N GLY A 114 -24.96 -1.43 -28.75
CA GLY A 114 -26.26 -1.67 -29.39
C GLY A 114 -26.37 -3.05 -30.06
N ASN A 115 -25.47 -3.98 -29.72
CA ASN A 115 -25.37 -5.29 -30.35
C ASN A 115 -26.27 -6.33 -29.65
N ASP A 116 -27.58 -6.08 -29.62
CA ASP A 116 -28.58 -7.02 -29.07
C ASP A 116 -28.76 -8.28 -29.93
N THR A 117 -28.20 -8.29 -31.14
CA THR A 117 -28.31 -9.39 -32.11
C THR A 117 -27.28 -10.50 -31.93
N LEU A 118 -26.20 -10.24 -31.18
CA LEU A 118 -25.17 -11.23 -30.92
C LEU A 118 -25.64 -12.17 -29.81
N SER A 119 -25.95 -13.40 -30.19
CA SER A 119 -26.43 -14.44 -29.29
C SER A 119 -25.39 -15.54 -29.12
N ARG A 120 -25.33 -16.08 -27.91
CA ARG A 120 -24.48 -17.20 -27.53
C ARG A 120 -25.34 -18.29 -26.93
N ARG A 121 -24.97 -19.56 -27.11
CA ARG A 121 -25.60 -20.65 -26.37
C ARG A 121 -25.01 -20.75 -24.95
N SER A 122 -25.87 -20.87 -23.95
CA SER A 122 -25.51 -20.77 -22.52
C SER A 122 -24.57 -21.87 -21.99
N GLY A 123 -24.40 -22.99 -22.70
CA GLY A 123 -23.72 -24.19 -22.20
C GLY A 123 -22.22 -24.23 -22.45
N PHE A 124 -21.62 -25.39 -22.12
CA PHE A 124 -20.18 -25.62 -22.18
C PHE A 124 -19.63 -25.32 -23.58
N LEU A 125 -18.61 -24.46 -23.65
CA LEU A 125 -17.98 -23.97 -24.89
C LEU A 125 -18.93 -23.32 -25.92
N GLY A 126 -20.19 -23.01 -25.55
CA GLY A 126 -21.19 -22.50 -26.49
C GLY A 126 -21.84 -23.56 -27.39
N LEU A 127 -21.68 -24.85 -27.07
CA LEU A 127 -22.20 -25.96 -27.89
C LEU A 127 -23.62 -26.40 -27.48
N PHE A 128 -23.96 -26.27 -26.20
CA PHE A 128 -25.23 -26.74 -25.63
C PHE A 128 -26.03 -25.60 -25.00
N GLY A 129 -27.35 -25.77 -24.82
CA GLY A 129 -28.20 -24.85 -24.06
C GLY A 129 -28.93 -23.77 -24.88
N LYS A 130 -29.75 -22.98 -24.17
CA LYS A 130 -30.60 -21.94 -24.75
C LYS A 130 -29.77 -20.84 -25.41
N GLN A 131 -30.25 -20.34 -26.55
CA GLN A 131 -29.70 -19.17 -27.22
C GLN A 131 -30.07 -17.93 -26.40
N GLN A 132 -29.07 -17.19 -25.96
CA GLN A 132 -29.23 -16.05 -25.07
C GLN A 132 -28.34 -14.91 -25.55
N THR A 133 -28.81 -13.67 -25.42
CA THR A 133 -28.00 -12.48 -25.73
C THR A 133 -26.84 -12.35 -24.73
N TYR A 134 -25.69 -11.84 -25.18
CA TYR A 134 -24.53 -11.64 -24.29
C TYR A 134 -24.87 -10.82 -23.04
N LEU A 135 -25.75 -9.83 -23.16
CA LEU A 135 -26.16 -8.97 -22.06
C LEU A 135 -26.89 -9.75 -20.96
N GLU A 136 -27.88 -10.55 -21.33
CA GLU A 136 -28.62 -11.39 -20.39
C GLU A 136 -27.73 -12.47 -19.75
N TYR A 137 -26.75 -13.01 -20.50
CA TYR A 137 -25.77 -13.93 -19.95
C TYR A 137 -24.95 -13.29 -18.83
N TYR A 138 -24.38 -12.09 -19.07
CA TYR A 138 -23.60 -11.39 -18.04
C TYR A 138 -24.47 -10.94 -16.87
N GLN A 139 -25.75 -10.63 -17.09
CA GLN A 139 -26.71 -10.33 -16.04
C GLN A 139 -26.95 -11.55 -15.14
N ASP A 140 -27.24 -12.72 -15.71
CA ASP A 140 -27.40 -13.99 -14.95
C ASP A 140 -26.12 -14.37 -14.19
N GLN A 141 -24.95 -14.22 -14.82
CA GLN A 141 -23.68 -14.47 -14.13
C GLN A 141 -23.43 -13.50 -12.97
N THR A 142 -23.81 -12.23 -13.13
CA THR A 142 -23.70 -11.22 -12.08
C THR A 142 -24.65 -11.54 -10.92
N GLU A 143 -25.89 -11.93 -11.20
CA GLU A 143 -26.85 -12.34 -10.16
C GLU A 143 -26.37 -13.59 -9.40
N LYS A 144 -25.84 -14.59 -10.12
CA LYS A 144 -25.21 -15.78 -9.51
C LYS A 144 -24.03 -15.41 -8.62
N LEU A 145 -23.20 -14.44 -9.03
CA LEU A 145 -22.09 -13.95 -8.22
C LEU A 145 -22.58 -13.16 -6.99
N ASP A 146 -23.60 -12.32 -7.14
CA ASP A 146 -24.16 -11.51 -6.05
C ASP A 146 -24.79 -12.42 -4.97
N LYS A 147 -25.51 -13.48 -5.37
CA LYS A 147 -25.99 -14.52 -4.44
C LYS A 147 -24.85 -15.22 -3.70
N LYS A 148 -23.76 -15.57 -4.40
CA LYS A 148 -22.56 -16.18 -3.78
C LYS A 148 -21.85 -15.20 -2.84
N LEU A 149 -21.78 -13.92 -3.20
CA LEU A 149 -21.19 -12.87 -2.38
C LEU A 149 -21.98 -12.67 -1.10
N LYS A 150 -23.32 -12.61 -1.18
CA LYS A 150 -24.20 -12.47 0.00
C LYS A 150 -23.97 -13.61 1.00
N LYS A 151 -24.06 -14.86 0.53
CA LYS A 151 -23.81 -16.06 1.37
C LYS A 151 -22.42 -16.05 2.03
N LYS A 152 -21.38 -15.62 1.29
CA LYS A 152 -20.02 -15.54 1.86
C LYS A 152 -19.85 -14.41 2.85
N ARG A 153 -20.51 -13.26 2.65
CA ARG A 153 -20.49 -12.14 3.58
C ARG A 153 -21.12 -12.52 4.91
N GLU A 154 -22.31 -13.14 4.87
CA GLU A 154 -22.99 -13.66 6.07
C GLU A 154 -22.09 -14.62 6.84
N LYS A 155 -21.50 -15.61 6.15
CA LYS A 155 -20.55 -16.55 6.76
C LYS A 155 -19.33 -15.89 7.43
N ILE A 156 -18.79 -14.81 6.83
CA ILE A 156 -17.62 -14.10 7.38
C ILE A 156 -18.00 -13.25 8.58
N LEU A 157 -19.19 -12.64 8.58
CA LEU A 157 -19.68 -11.84 9.71
C LEU A 157 -20.00 -12.71 10.92
N GLU A 158 -20.54 -13.91 10.70
CA GLU A 158 -20.89 -14.87 11.76
C GLU A 158 -19.66 -15.64 12.29
N GLY A 159 -18.63 -15.83 11.46
CA GLY A 159 -17.48 -16.66 11.78
C GLY A 159 -16.36 -15.90 12.53
N PRO A 160 -16.09 -16.20 13.82
CA PRO A 160 -14.98 -15.58 14.55
C PRO A 160 -13.60 -15.95 13.96
N GLU A 161 -13.51 -17.06 13.23
CA GLU A 161 -12.30 -17.50 12.51
C GLU A 161 -11.80 -16.48 11.48
N TYR A 162 -12.72 -15.72 10.87
CA TYR A 162 -12.40 -14.73 9.86
C TYR A 162 -12.02 -13.37 10.46
N MET A 163 -12.10 -13.20 11.78
CA MET A 163 -11.73 -11.96 12.46
C MET A 163 -10.22 -11.93 12.74
N HIS A 164 -9.57 -10.88 12.23
CA HIS A 164 -8.18 -10.60 12.58
C HIS A 164 -8.10 -9.97 13.97
N ALA A 165 -6.94 -10.13 14.62
CA ALA A 165 -6.61 -9.46 15.89
C ALA A 165 -6.25 -7.98 15.67
N THR A 166 -6.98 -7.30 14.78
CA THR A 166 -6.79 -5.91 14.38
C THR A 166 -8.15 -5.23 14.28
N ALA A 167 -8.27 -4.02 14.84
CA ALA A 167 -9.48 -3.22 14.80
C ALA A 167 -9.16 -1.73 14.63
N PHE A 168 -10.10 -1.01 14.03
CA PHE A 168 -10.13 0.45 14.01
C PHE A 168 -11.05 0.93 15.12
N VAL A 169 -10.55 1.73 16.05
CA VAL A 169 -11.33 2.29 17.16
C VAL A 169 -11.53 3.77 16.89
N THR A 170 -12.77 4.22 16.86
CA THR A 170 -13.13 5.62 16.65
C THR A 170 -13.50 6.26 17.99
N PHE A 171 -12.98 7.46 18.21
CA PHE A 171 -13.23 8.28 19.38
C PHE A 171 -14.13 9.47 19.03
N LYS A 172 -14.81 10.03 20.04
CA LYS A 172 -15.65 11.23 19.89
C LYS A 172 -14.80 12.47 19.69
N THR A 173 -13.65 12.57 20.36
CA THR A 173 -12.73 13.70 20.22
C THR A 173 -11.42 13.31 19.53
N ARG A 174 -10.83 14.26 18.81
CA ARG A 174 -9.48 14.11 18.23
C ARG A 174 -8.41 13.95 19.31
N TRP A 175 -8.60 14.63 20.43
CA TRP A 175 -7.68 14.56 21.56
C TRP A 175 -7.64 13.15 22.15
N GLY A 176 -8.79 12.52 22.38
CA GLY A 176 -8.88 11.14 22.85
C GLY A 176 -8.17 10.15 21.91
N ALA A 177 -8.38 10.29 20.60
CA ALA A 177 -7.68 9.49 19.60
C ALA A 177 -6.15 9.73 19.62
N ALA A 178 -5.72 10.99 19.73
CA ALA A 178 -4.31 11.35 19.73
C ALA A 178 -3.57 10.85 20.98
N VAL A 179 -4.24 10.87 22.15
CA VAL A 179 -3.73 10.30 23.41
C VAL A 179 -3.62 8.79 23.28
N CYS A 180 -4.70 8.11 22.90
CA CYS A 180 -4.71 6.65 22.76
C CYS A 180 -3.66 6.12 21.77
N ALA A 181 -3.40 6.85 20.67
CA ALA A 181 -2.38 6.48 19.69
C ALA A 181 -0.93 6.68 20.15
N GLN A 182 -0.71 7.42 21.24
CA GLN A 182 0.63 7.73 21.77
C GLN A 182 0.93 7.01 23.09
N THR A 183 -0.11 6.59 23.81
CA THR A 183 0.02 5.86 25.09
C THR A 183 0.13 4.37 24.87
N GLN A 184 1.04 3.71 25.59
CA GLN A 184 1.02 2.26 25.76
C GLN A 184 -0.10 1.90 26.73
N ILE A 185 -1.03 1.03 26.30
CA ILE A 185 -2.26 0.75 27.07
C ILE A 185 -2.17 -0.55 27.91
N ASP A 186 -1.22 -1.44 27.59
CA ASP A 186 -1.03 -2.70 28.31
C ASP A 186 0.40 -2.85 28.84
N GLN A 187 0.58 -3.63 29.90
CA GLN A 187 1.89 -3.93 30.50
C GLN A 187 2.80 -4.66 29.49
N ASN A 188 2.22 -5.54 28.67
CA ASN A 188 2.96 -6.19 27.60
C ASN A 188 3.03 -5.28 26.36
N PRO A 189 4.23 -4.82 25.95
CA PRO A 189 4.38 -3.89 24.84
C PRO A 189 4.06 -4.52 23.47
N LEU A 190 3.87 -5.84 23.39
CA LEU A 190 3.50 -6.51 22.15
C LEU A 190 1.98 -6.60 21.97
N LEU A 191 1.18 -6.45 23.02
CA LEU A 191 -0.29 -6.50 22.97
C LEU A 191 -0.87 -5.09 22.82
N TRP A 192 -2.09 -5.00 22.28
CA TRP A 192 -2.82 -3.72 22.17
C TRP A 192 -2.01 -2.60 21.50
N LEU A 193 -1.31 -2.93 20.41
CA LEU A 193 -0.47 -1.99 19.69
C LEU A 193 -1.33 -0.91 19.03
N THR A 194 -1.30 0.30 19.57
CA THR A 194 -2.03 1.44 19.03
C THR A 194 -1.14 2.32 18.16
N SER A 195 -1.71 2.78 17.04
CA SER A 195 -1.10 3.76 16.15
C SER A 195 -2.19 4.60 15.50
N ARG A 196 -1.89 5.84 15.11
CA ARG A 196 -2.86 6.65 14.34
C ARG A 196 -3.27 5.88 13.09
N ALA A 197 -4.58 5.78 12.83
CA ALA A 197 -5.04 5.15 11.61
C ALA A 197 -4.65 6.03 10.41
N PRO A 198 -4.12 5.47 9.31
CA PRO A 198 -3.93 6.23 8.09
C PRO A 198 -5.28 6.50 7.42
N GLU A 199 -5.28 7.36 6.40
CA GLU A 199 -6.48 7.63 5.61
C GLU A 199 -7.03 6.33 4.99
N PRO A 200 -8.35 6.12 4.92
CA PRO A 200 -8.93 4.88 4.37
C PRO A 200 -8.44 4.47 2.98
N ARG A 201 -8.01 5.43 2.16
CA ARG A 201 -7.47 5.22 0.81
C ARG A 201 -5.99 4.81 0.82
N ASP A 202 -5.27 5.17 1.87
CA ASP A 202 -3.84 4.93 2.05
C ASP A 202 -3.57 3.59 2.77
N ILE A 203 -4.62 2.94 3.30
CA ILE A 203 -4.50 1.64 3.97
C ILE A 203 -4.15 0.52 2.98
N GLU A 204 -3.02 -0.17 3.21
CA GLU A 204 -2.70 -1.44 2.54
C GLU A 204 -3.36 -2.60 3.31
N TRP A 205 -4.60 -2.91 2.95
CA TRP A 205 -5.45 -3.89 3.62
C TRP A 205 -4.83 -5.29 3.77
N LYS A 206 -3.92 -5.69 2.88
CA LYS A 206 -3.26 -7.01 2.94
C LYS A 206 -2.28 -7.14 4.10
N ASN A 207 -1.75 -6.01 4.59
CA ASN A 207 -0.70 -5.98 5.60
C ASN A 207 -1.26 -5.76 7.02
N LEU A 208 -2.54 -5.39 7.16
CA LEU A 208 -3.20 -5.19 8.46
C LEU A 208 -3.26 -6.43 9.36
N SER A 209 -3.23 -7.62 8.77
CA SER A 209 -3.40 -8.89 9.48
C SER A 209 -2.10 -9.57 9.90
N ILE A 210 -0.94 -8.93 9.66
CA ILE A 210 0.36 -9.54 9.92
C ILE A 210 0.69 -9.40 11.41
N SER A 211 1.09 -10.50 12.04
CA SER A 211 1.53 -10.48 13.44
C SER A 211 2.86 -9.74 13.58
N PRO A 212 3.12 -9.07 14.72
CA PRO A 212 4.34 -8.29 14.92
C PRO A 212 5.62 -9.12 14.75
N LEU A 213 5.62 -10.38 15.21
CA LEU A 213 6.74 -11.30 15.01
C LEU A 213 7.00 -11.60 13.52
N SER A 214 5.93 -11.80 12.73
CA SER A 214 6.08 -12.02 11.29
C SER A 214 6.60 -10.78 10.57
N ILE A 215 6.23 -9.57 11.02
CA ILE A 215 6.80 -8.31 10.50
C ILE A 215 8.31 -8.26 10.75
N THR A 216 8.77 -8.61 11.96
CA THR A 216 10.21 -8.65 12.27
C THR A 216 10.98 -9.59 11.35
N PHE A 217 10.50 -10.83 11.15
CA PHE A 217 11.15 -11.77 10.23
C PHE A 217 11.14 -11.28 8.78
N ARG A 218 10.03 -10.68 8.32
CA ARG A 218 9.95 -10.08 6.97
C ARG A 218 10.96 -8.96 6.80
N ARG A 219 11.12 -8.08 7.79
CA ARG A 219 12.12 -7.01 7.77
C ARG A 219 13.53 -7.53 7.66
N ILE A 220 13.88 -8.55 8.45
CA ILE A 220 15.20 -9.20 8.37
C ILE A 220 15.41 -9.82 6.98
N PHE A 221 14.41 -10.52 6.45
CA PHE A 221 14.47 -11.12 5.12
C PHE A 221 14.64 -10.06 4.01
N ILE A 222 13.89 -8.96 4.07
CA ILE A 222 14.01 -7.85 3.12
C ILE A 222 15.36 -7.14 3.26
N ALA A 223 15.90 -7.00 4.47
CA ALA A 223 17.23 -6.44 4.67
C ALA A 223 18.33 -7.31 4.01
N ILE A 224 18.24 -8.64 4.14
CA ILE A 224 19.16 -9.58 3.46
C ILE A 224 19.00 -9.46 1.94
N LEU A 225 17.76 -9.40 1.45
CA LEU A 225 17.48 -9.26 0.02
C LEU A 225 17.98 -7.92 -0.54
N LEU A 226 17.85 -6.83 0.22
CA LEU A 226 18.37 -5.51 -0.13
C LEU A 226 19.91 -5.53 -0.16
N PHE A 227 20.55 -6.16 0.81
CA PHE A 227 22.00 -6.34 0.82
C PHE A 227 22.49 -7.12 -0.42
N ALA A 228 21.80 -8.21 -0.78
CA ALA A 228 22.08 -8.95 -1.99
C ALA A 228 21.87 -8.09 -3.24
N LEU A 229 20.77 -7.34 -3.31
CA LEU A 229 20.49 -6.42 -4.42
C LEU A 229 21.61 -5.40 -4.60
N ILE A 230 22.07 -4.74 -3.52
CA ILE A 230 23.18 -3.78 -3.57
C ILE A 230 24.46 -4.46 -4.08
N SER A 231 24.76 -5.66 -3.58
CA SER A 231 25.94 -6.43 -3.97
C SER A 231 25.93 -6.80 -5.46
N PHE A 232 24.79 -7.29 -5.97
CA PHE A 232 24.64 -7.61 -7.39
C PHE A 232 24.54 -6.38 -8.28
N TYR A 233 24.03 -5.26 -7.78
CA TYR A 233 23.94 -3.99 -8.51
C TYR A 233 25.32 -3.33 -8.71
N MET A 234 26.34 -3.72 -7.94
CA MET A 234 27.72 -3.30 -8.19
C MET A 234 28.26 -3.83 -9.52
N ILE A 235 27.84 -5.02 -9.97
CA ILE A 235 28.31 -5.64 -11.22
C ILE A 235 27.96 -4.77 -12.45
N PRO A 236 26.69 -4.39 -12.70
CA PRO A 236 26.35 -3.54 -13.83
C PRO A 236 26.94 -2.13 -13.69
N ILE A 237 27.06 -1.58 -12.48
CA ILE A 237 27.74 -0.29 -12.27
C ILE A 237 29.21 -0.38 -12.70
N ALA A 238 29.94 -1.39 -12.24
CA ALA A 238 31.34 -1.58 -12.59
C ALA A 238 31.52 -1.78 -14.10
N PHE A 239 30.60 -2.50 -14.76
CA PHE A 239 30.58 -2.66 -16.21
C PHE A 239 30.35 -1.32 -16.94
N VAL A 240 29.39 -0.52 -16.49
CA VAL A 240 29.12 0.80 -17.08
C VAL A 240 30.30 1.75 -16.87
N GLN A 241 30.93 1.70 -15.69
CA GLN A 241 32.12 2.49 -15.38
C GLN A 241 33.35 2.05 -16.18
N SER A 242 33.52 0.75 -16.45
CA SER A 242 34.63 0.27 -17.30
C SER A 242 34.46 0.71 -18.76
N LEU A 243 33.23 0.78 -19.27
CA LEU A 243 32.94 1.35 -20.59
C LEU A 243 33.20 2.86 -20.66
N ALA A 244 33.02 3.58 -19.55
CA ALA A 244 33.34 5.00 -19.46
C ALA A 244 34.86 5.27 -19.48
N ASN A 245 35.69 4.29 -19.08
CA ASN A 245 37.14 4.39 -19.09
C ASN A 245 37.75 3.63 -20.29
N LEU A 246 37.60 4.23 -21.49
CA LEU A 246 38.08 3.65 -22.75
C LEU A 246 39.60 3.42 -22.78
N GLU A 247 40.40 4.22 -22.08
CA GLU A 247 41.86 4.03 -22.01
C GLU A 247 42.23 2.75 -21.26
N GLY A 248 41.45 2.40 -20.22
CA GLY A 248 41.57 1.11 -19.52
C GLY A 248 41.06 -0.05 -20.37
N LEU A 249 39.97 0.17 -21.12
CA LEU A 249 39.35 -0.85 -21.97
C LEU A 249 40.23 -1.20 -23.19
N GLU A 250 40.91 -0.22 -23.78
CA GLU A 250 41.83 -0.41 -24.92
C GLU A 250 43.05 -1.27 -24.55
N LYS A 251 43.50 -1.17 -23.28
CA LYS A 251 44.57 -2.00 -22.71
C LYS A 251 44.08 -3.40 -22.35
N ALA A 252 42.86 -3.53 -21.83
CA ALA A 252 42.28 -4.82 -21.42
C ALA A 252 41.73 -5.66 -22.58
N ALA A 253 41.26 -5.03 -23.66
CA ALA A 253 40.56 -5.67 -24.76
C ALA A 253 41.02 -5.10 -26.13
N PRO A 254 42.18 -5.53 -26.66
CA PRO A 254 42.80 -4.95 -27.86
C PRO A 254 41.99 -5.14 -29.15
N PHE A 255 40.99 -6.02 -29.17
CA PHE A 255 40.09 -6.23 -30.31
C PHE A 255 39.10 -5.08 -30.54
N LEU A 256 38.90 -4.19 -29.56
CA LEU A 256 38.02 -3.01 -29.68
C LEU A 256 38.70 -1.79 -30.31
N ARG A 257 40.03 -1.83 -30.51
CA ARG A 257 40.82 -0.74 -31.13
C ARG A 257 40.23 -0.18 -32.44
N PRO A 258 39.87 -1.00 -33.45
CA PRO A 258 39.35 -0.47 -34.71
C PRO A 258 38.01 0.27 -34.59
N LEU A 259 37.21 -0.02 -33.55
CA LEU A 259 35.96 0.68 -33.27
C LEU A 259 36.17 2.02 -32.53
N ILE A 260 37.23 2.09 -31.71
CA ILE A 260 37.53 3.22 -30.82
C ILE A 260 38.33 4.33 -31.54
N GLU A 261 39.00 4.02 -32.64
CA GLU A 261 39.76 5.00 -33.45
C GLU A 261 38.87 6.11 -34.06
N TRP A 262 37.58 5.85 -34.25
CA TRP A 262 36.64 6.84 -34.75
C TRP A 262 36.28 7.84 -33.65
N LYS A 263 36.86 9.05 -33.70
CA LYS A 263 36.69 10.13 -32.70
C LYS A 263 35.23 10.40 -32.29
N VAL A 264 34.29 10.28 -33.23
CA VAL A 264 32.85 10.45 -32.99
C VAL A 264 32.30 9.32 -32.12
N ILE A 265 32.64 8.06 -32.46
CA ILE A 265 32.21 6.86 -31.71
C ILE A 265 32.84 6.87 -30.32
N LYS A 266 34.13 7.22 -30.19
CA LYS A 266 34.83 7.35 -28.91
C LYS A 266 34.15 8.35 -27.98
N SER A 267 33.87 9.56 -28.47
CA SER A 267 33.22 10.61 -27.67
C SER A 267 31.79 10.23 -27.27
N PHE A 268 31.07 9.55 -28.15
CA PHE A 268 29.72 9.06 -27.89
C PHE A 268 29.69 7.92 -26.87
N LEU A 269 30.57 6.92 -27.01
CA LEU A 269 30.69 5.82 -26.05
C LEU A 269 31.16 6.30 -24.67
N GLN A 270 32.02 7.31 -24.60
CA GLN A 270 32.54 7.81 -23.33
C GLN A 270 31.54 8.71 -22.60
N GLY A 271 30.89 9.61 -23.34
CA GLY A 271 30.06 10.66 -22.75
C GLY A 271 28.58 10.29 -22.59
N PHE A 272 28.03 9.48 -23.50
CA PHE A 272 26.57 9.27 -23.58
C PHE A 272 26.14 7.88 -23.10
N VAL A 273 26.82 6.83 -23.57
CA VAL A 273 26.42 5.44 -23.29
C VAL A 273 26.38 5.12 -21.79
N PRO A 274 27.37 5.53 -20.95
CA PRO A 274 27.35 5.22 -19.53
C PRO A 274 26.19 5.92 -18.80
N GLY A 275 25.90 7.17 -19.18
CA GLY A 275 24.79 7.93 -18.61
C GLY A 275 23.43 7.32 -18.93
N VAL A 276 23.21 6.91 -20.18
CA VAL A 276 21.95 6.25 -20.59
C VAL A 276 21.82 4.87 -19.96
N ALA A 277 22.89 4.07 -19.96
CA ALA A 277 22.88 2.75 -19.34
C ALA A 277 22.57 2.83 -17.84
N LEU A 278 23.24 3.73 -17.11
CA LEU A 278 22.96 3.96 -15.69
C LEU A 278 21.52 4.43 -15.46
N LYS A 279 21.01 5.32 -16.31
CA LYS A 279 19.60 5.77 -16.24
C LYS A 279 18.61 4.61 -16.41
N ILE A 280 18.85 3.71 -17.36
CA ILE A 280 18.00 2.52 -17.56
C ILE A 280 18.02 1.63 -16.30
N PHE A 281 19.19 1.39 -15.71
CA PHE A 281 19.28 0.62 -14.47
C PHE A 281 18.61 1.32 -13.28
N MET A 282 18.65 2.64 -13.21
CA MET A 282 17.98 3.42 -12.16
C MET A 282 16.46 3.49 -12.35
N LEU A 283 15.93 3.34 -13.57
CA LEU A 283 14.48 3.33 -13.81
C LEU A 283 13.79 2.07 -13.28
N ILE A 284 14.48 0.93 -13.29
CA ILE A 284 13.93 -0.35 -12.83
C ILE A 284 13.98 -0.46 -11.29
N LEU A 285 14.93 0.22 -10.65
CA LEU A 285 15.18 0.11 -9.22
C LEU A 285 13.99 0.52 -8.33
N PRO A 286 13.26 1.63 -8.58
CA PRO A 286 12.08 2.01 -7.79
C PRO A 286 11.00 0.93 -7.77
N ASP A 287 10.73 0.26 -8.90
CA ASP A 287 9.71 -0.79 -8.97
C ASP A 287 10.10 -2.00 -8.11
N ILE A 288 11.38 -2.38 -8.14
CA ILE A 288 11.92 -3.46 -7.30
C ILE A 288 11.79 -3.10 -5.82
N LEU A 289 12.22 -1.89 -5.43
CA LEU A 289 12.17 -1.42 -4.05
C LEU A 289 10.72 -1.30 -3.55
N LEU A 290 9.79 -0.87 -4.40
CA LEU A 290 8.36 -0.81 -4.07
C LEU A 290 7.79 -2.20 -3.78
N VAL A 291 8.17 -3.21 -4.56
CA VAL A 291 7.75 -4.61 -4.32
C VAL A 291 8.33 -5.11 -2.99
N MET A 292 9.60 -4.82 -2.70
CA MET A 292 10.23 -5.17 -1.42
C MET A 292 9.53 -4.51 -0.23
N SER A 293 9.22 -3.20 -0.31
CA SER A 293 8.49 -2.45 0.72
C SER A 293 7.09 -3.02 0.97
N LYS A 294 6.36 -3.40 -0.10
CA LYS A 294 5.04 -4.06 0.06
C LYS A 294 5.10 -5.38 0.81
N ILE A 295 6.18 -6.15 0.65
CA ILE A 295 6.40 -7.43 1.34
C ILE A 295 6.76 -7.21 2.82
N GLU A 296 7.47 -6.13 3.13
CA GLU A 296 7.91 -5.76 4.49
C GLU A 296 6.74 -5.70 5.48
N GLY A 297 5.58 -5.25 5.02
CA GLY A 297 4.34 -5.28 5.80
C GLY A 297 3.91 -3.94 6.37
N HIS A 298 4.27 -2.82 5.72
CA HIS A 298 3.77 -1.49 6.10
C HIS A 298 2.25 -1.41 5.97
N VAL A 299 1.62 -0.67 6.90
CA VAL A 299 0.16 -0.58 7.01
C VAL A 299 -0.41 0.50 6.07
N ALA A 300 0.36 1.54 5.82
CA ALA A 300 0.01 2.64 4.93
C ALA A 300 0.88 2.58 3.67
N LEU A 301 0.40 3.09 2.54
CA LEU A 301 1.21 3.27 1.33
C LEU A 301 2.18 4.45 1.48
N SER A 302 1.85 5.41 2.35
CA SER A 302 2.69 6.56 2.70
C SER A 302 3.79 6.29 3.72
N ALA A 303 3.81 5.10 4.32
CA ALA A 303 4.80 4.68 5.32
C ALA A 303 6.03 4.05 4.66
#